data_AF-A0A370I786-F1
#
_entry.id   AF-A0A370I786-F1
#
_cell.length_a   1.000
_cell.length_b   1.000
_cell.length_c   1.000
_cell.angle_alpha   90.00
_cell.angle_beta   90.00
_cell.angle_gamma   90.00
#
_symmetry.space_group_name_H-M   'P 1'
#
loop_
_entity.id
_entity.type
_entity.pdbx_description
1 polymer ?
#
loop_
_entity_poly.entity_id
_entity_poly.type
_entity_poly.pdbx_seq_one_letter_code
_entity_poly.pdbx_strand_id
1 'polypeptide(L)'
;MLSAAYDLAELHERRLGANPECVREIDELRADLVNRIDRWVRETVSPAPGSARIHTETIGAIVDRLAQLTADAFAALAGTEEWGLGDAWERLAELAVGYEDLIDELTSGRRRLPGGP
;
A
#
# COMPACT_ATOMS: atom_id res chain seq x y z
N MET A 1 0.86 -8.69 -9.98
CA MET A 1 0.79 -7.46 -9.17
C MET A 1 -0.60 -7.23 -8.61
N LEU A 2 -1.67 -7.21 -9.42
CA LEU A 2 -3.06 -7.11 -8.92
C LEU A 2 -3.40 -8.15 -7.83
N SER A 3 -2.92 -9.39 -7.95
CA SER A 3 -3.07 -10.42 -6.91
C SER A 3 -2.49 -9.98 -5.56
N ALA A 4 -1.33 -9.32 -5.52
CA ALA A 4 -0.68 -8.98 -4.26
C ALA A 4 -1.40 -7.84 -3.52
N ALA A 5 -1.96 -6.87 -4.26
CA ALA A 5 -2.79 -5.82 -3.66
C ALA A 5 -4.12 -6.39 -3.12
N TYR A 6 -4.70 -7.35 -3.84
CA TYR A 6 -5.89 -8.07 -3.39
C TYR A 6 -5.61 -8.91 -2.13
N ASP A 7 -4.52 -9.67 -2.12
CA ASP A 7 -4.10 -10.48 -0.97
C ASP A 7 -3.87 -9.61 0.27
N LEU A 8 -3.31 -8.40 0.10
CA LEU A 8 -3.14 -7.44 1.19
C LEU A 8 -4.48 -6.91 1.73
N ALA A 9 -5.45 -6.61 0.85
CA ALA A 9 -6.76 -6.15 1.27
C ALA A 9 -7.50 -7.23 2.08
N GLU A 10 -7.46 -8.49 1.63
CA GLU A 10 -8.04 -9.63 2.34
C GLU A 10 -7.39 -9.84 3.72
N LEU A 11 -6.06 -9.67 3.81
CA LEU A 11 -5.35 -9.73 5.10
C LEU A 11 -5.80 -8.63 6.06
N HIS A 12 -6.00 -7.39 5.58
CA HIS A 12 -6.50 -6.29 6.42
C HIS A 12 -7.94 -6.51 6.86
N GLU A 13 -8.81 -7.01 5.99
CA GLU A 13 -10.19 -7.39 6.37
C GLU A 13 -10.20 -8.46 7.47
N ARG A 14 -9.39 -9.52 7.33
CA ARG A 14 -9.24 -10.55 8.35
C ARG A 14 -8.71 -10.00 9.67
N ARG A 15 -7.83 -8.99 9.61
CA ARG A 15 -7.23 -8.35 10.79
C ARG A 15 -8.24 -7.61 11.65
N LEU A 16 -9.27 -7.00 11.05
CA LEU A 16 -10.27 -6.18 11.75
C LEU A 16 -11.08 -6.97 12.81
N GLY A 17 -11.25 -8.28 12.62
CA GLY A 17 -11.95 -9.17 13.56
C GLY A 17 -11.07 -10.20 14.26
N ALA A 18 -9.74 -10.15 14.05
CA ALA A 18 -8.83 -11.18 14.52
C ALA A 18 -8.48 -11.05 16.00
N ASN A 19 -8.21 -12.18 16.65
CA ASN A 19 -7.60 -12.20 17.98
C ASN A 19 -6.10 -11.80 17.89
N PRO A 20 -5.43 -11.45 19.01
CA PRO A 20 -4.05 -10.96 18.98
C PRO A 20 -3.02 -11.92 18.37
N GLU A 21 -3.23 -13.24 18.52
CA GLU A 21 -2.33 -14.26 17.95
C GLU A 21 -2.44 -14.32 16.42
N CYS A 22 -3.67 -14.26 15.89
CA CYS A 22 -3.96 -14.16 14.46
C CYS A 22 -3.49 -12.82 13.88
N VAL A 23 -3.62 -11.71 14.62
CA VAL A 23 -3.11 -10.39 14.18
C VAL A 23 -1.62 -10.42 13.91
N ARG A 24 -0.83 -11.08 14.78
CA ARG A 24 0.62 -11.22 14.59
C ARG A 24 0.94 -12.00 13.32
N GLU A 25 0.28 -13.13 13.10
CA GLU A 25 0.48 -13.95 11.88
C GLU A 25 0.10 -13.18 10.61
N ILE A 26 -1.01 -12.43 10.65
CA ILE A 26 -1.44 -11.55 9.55
C ILE A 26 -0.41 -10.44 9.29
N ASP A 27 0.13 -9.82 10.34
CA ASP A 27 1.14 -8.76 10.23
C ASP A 27 2.46 -9.28 9.63
N GLU A 28 2.84 -10.53 9.95
CA GLU A 28 4.00 -11.21 9.35
C GLU A 28 3.79 -11.49 7.85
N LEU A 29 2.64 -12.06 7.48
CA LEU A 29 2.29 -12.30 6.07
C LEU A 29 2.22 -11.01 5.25
N ARG A 30 1.68 -9.94 5.84
CA ARG A 30 1.64 -8.60 5.23
C ARG A 30 3.04 -8.08 4.95
N ALA A 31 3.95 -8.16 5.91
CA ALA A 31 5.33 -7.72 5.75
C ALA A 31 6.06 -8.49 4.64
N ASP A 32 5.82 -9.79 4.51
CA ASP A 32 6.40 -10.62 3.45
C ASP A 32 5.88 -10.23 2.05
N LEU A 33 4.57 -9.95 1.92
CA LEU A 33 3.99 -9.46 0.67
C LEU A 33 4.54 -8.09 0.28
N VAL A 34 4.66 -7.16 1.23
CA VAL A 34 5.28 -5.84 1.03
C VAL A 34 6.71 -5.97 0.52
N ASN A 35 7.52 -6.80 1.19
CA ASN A 35 8.90 -7.04 0.79
C ASN A 35 9.02 -7.66 -0.61
N ARG A 36 8.09 -8.54 -0.98
CA ARG A 36 8.01 -9.15 -2.31
C ARG A 36 7.65 -8.13 -3.39
N ILE A 37 6.71 -7.23 -3.12
CA ILE A 37 6.37 -6.11 -4.02
C ILE A 37 7.60 -5.22 -4.20
N ASP A 38 8.26 -4.82 -3.12
CA ASP A 38 9.45 -3.97 -3.19
C ASP A 38 10.59 -4.60 -3.98
N ARG A 39 10.79 -5.91 -3.84
CA ARG A 39 11.77 -6.65 -4.65
C ARG A 39 11.40 -6.61 -6.14
N TRP A 40 10.16 -6.91 -6.47
CA TRP A 40 9.69 -6.88 -7.86
C TRP A 40 9.81 -5.48 -8.48
N VAL A 41 9.49 -4.42 -7.72
CA VAL A 41 9.64 -3.03 -8.19
C VAL A 41 11.11 -2.71 -8.46
N ARG A 42 12.02 -3.09 -7.57
CA ARG A 42 13.47 -2.89 -7.79
C ARG A 42 14.00 -3.62 -9.03
N GLU A 43 13.45 -4.79 -9.33
CA GLU A 43 13.82 -5.57 -10.52
C GLU A 43 13.23 -5.00 -11.82
N THR A 44 12.08 -4.31 -11.73
CA THR A 44 11.33 -3.82 -12.90
C THR A 44 11.65 -2.36 -13.24
N VAL A 45 11.97 -1.53 -12.26
CA VAL A 45 12.26 -0.10 -12.45
C VAL A 45 13.73 0.09 -12.80
N SER A 46 14.00 0.66 -13.98
CA SER A 46 15.36 1.04 -14.39
C SER A 46 16.00 1.98 -13.35
N PRO A 47 17.29 1.81 -13.02
CA PRO A 47 17.96 2.68 -12.06
C PRO A 47 17.91 4.13 -12.55
N ALA A 48 17.21 5.01 -11.82
CA ALA A 48 17.18 6.44 -12.16
C ALA A 48 18.58 7.07 -12.01
N PRO A 49 18.85 8.28 -12.49
CA PRO A 49 20.11 8.96 -12.19
C PRO A 49 20.29 9.19 -10.67
N GLY A 50 21.52 9.12 -10.16
CA GLY A 50 21.83 9.28 -8.72
C GLY A 50 21.46 10.65 -8.11
N SER A 51 20.95 11.58 -8.91
CA SER A 51 20.43 12.90 -8.50
C SER A 51 18.92 12.92 -8.22
N ALA A 52 18.20 11.82 -8.43
CA ALA A 52 16.76 11.76 -8.20
C ALA A 52 16.43 11.77 -6.69
N ARG A 53 15.39 12.51 -6.30
CA ARG A 53 14.95 12.60 -4.90
C ARG A 53 14.50 11.24 -4.39
N ILE A 54 15.02 10.85 -3.23
CA ILE A 54 14.65 9.61 -2.54
C ILE A 54 13.28 9.80 -1.90
N HIS A 55 12.34 8.91 -2.22
CA HIS A 55 11.08 8.83 -1.50
C HIS A 55 11.27 8.32 -0.08
N THR A 56 10.43 8.78 0.85
CA THR A 56 10.46 8.35 2.25
C THR A 56 9.86 6.96 2.46
N GLU A 57 9.03 6.48 1.53
CA GLU A 57 8.31 5.21 1.60
C GLU A 57 8.59 4.35 0.35
N THR A 58 8.52 3.03 0.49
CA THR A 58 8.63 2.09 -0.62
C THR A 58 7.28 1.90 -1.31
N ILE A 59 7.26 1.39 -2.55
CA ILE A 59 6.00 1.12 -3.25
C ILE A 59 5.18 0.05 -2.54
N GLY A 60 5.83 -0.98 -1.99
CA GLY A 60 5.17 -2.00 -1.18
C GLY A 60 4.48 -1.39 0.03
N ALA A 61 5.10 -0.44 0.73
CA ALA A 61 4.47 0.25 1.85
C ALA A 61 3.26 1.10 1.43
N ILE A 62 3.31 1.75 0.25
CA ILE A 62 2.17 2.53 -0.28
C ILE A 62 1.02 1.61 -0.67
N VAL A 63 1.30 0.49 -1.35
CA VAL A 63 0.30 -0.53 -1.72
C VAL A 63 -0.32 -1.14 -0.46
N ASP A 64 0.46 -1.38 0.59
CA ASP A 64 -0.05 -1.86 1.87
C ASP A 64 -1.03 -0.88 2.52
N ARG A 65 -0.69 0.42 2.54
CA ARG A 65 -1.58 1.45 3.08
C ARG A 65 -2.84 1.62 2.24
N LEU A 66 -2.76 1.51 0.91
CA LEU A 66 -3.94 1.49 0.04
C LEU A 66 -4.86 0.31 0.36
N ALA A 67 -4.29 -0.88 0.55
CA ALA A 67 -5.05 -2.07 0.93
C ALA A 67 -5.70 -1.91 2.31
N GLN A 68 -5.00 -1.31 3.28
CA GLN A 68 -5.55 -1.01 4.60
C GLN A 68 -6.75 -0.06 4.52
N LEU A 69 -6.59 1.10 3.84
CA LEU A 69 -7.65 2.09 3.71
C LEU A 69 -8.86 1.54 2.94
N THR A 70 -8.62 0.65 1.98
CA THR A 70 -9.68 -0.06 1.27
C THR A 70 -10.47 -0.95 2.22
N ALA A 71 -9.81 -1.77 3.04
CA ALA A 71 -10.47 -2.61 4.04
C ALA A 71 -11.23 -1.77 5.08
N ASP A 72 -10.65 -0.67 5.55
CA ASP A 72 -11.30 0.25 6.50
C ASP A 72 -12.54 0.90 5.88
N ALA A 73 -12.47 1.34 4.62
CA ALA A 73 -13.59 1.94 3.90
C ALA A 73 -14.74 0.95 3.64
N PHE A 74 -14.41 -0.32 3.32
CA PHE A 74 -15.41 -1.38 3.18
C PHE A 74 -16.04 -1.78 4.51
N ALA A 75 -15.25 -1.85 5.58
CA ALA A 75 -15.75 -2.11 6.92
C ALA A 75 -16.67 -0.99 7.41
N ALA A 76 -16.30 0.27 7.15
CA ALA A 76 -17.15 1.43 7.44
C ALA A 76 -18.45 1.40 6.62
N LEU A 77 -18.41 0.96 5.37
CA LEU A 77 -19.60 0.81 4.52
C LEU A 77 -20.53 -0.32 5.02
N ALA A 78 -19.94 -1.42 5.52
CA ALA A 78 -20.68 -2.54 6.09
C ALA A 78 -21.21 -2.24 7.50
N GLY A 79 -20.58 -1.31 8.21
CA GLY A 79 -21.03 -0.78 9.50
C GLY A 79 -22.27 0.10 9.35
N THR A 80 -23.13 0.11 10.36
CA THR A 80 -24.32 0.98 10.37
C THR A 80 -24.02 2.41 10.80
N GLU A 81 -22.76 2.74 11.11
CA GLU A 81 -22.35 4.07 11.53
C GLU A 81 -21.84 4.87 10.32
N GLU A 82 -22.64 5.84 9.90
CA GLU A 82 -22.31 6.78 8.81
C GLU A 82 -21.12 7.71 9.18
N TRP A 83 -20.81 7.80 10.48
CA TRP A 83 -19.72 8.60 11.04
C TRP A 83 -18.37 7.89 10.79
N GLY A 84 -17.64 8.36 9.78
CA GLY A 84 -16.31 7.87 9.42
C GLY A 84 -16.22 7.26 8.02
N LEU A 85 -17.36 7.00 7.36
CA LEU A 85 -17.38 6.56 5.97
C LEU A 85 -16.78 7.63 5.05
N GLY A 86 -17.27 8.87 5.13
CA GLY A 86 -16.75 9.99 4.31
C GLY A 86 -15.23 10.15 4.44
N ASP A 87 -14.73 10.22 5.67
CA ASP A 87 -13.29 10.36 5.96
C ASP A 87 -12.45 9.19 5.45
N ALA A 88 -12.93 7.95 5.57
CA ALA A 88 -12.21 6.76 5.09
C ALA A 88 -12.11 6.75 3.55
N TRP A 89 -13.20 7.09 2.87
CA TRP A 89 -13.24 7.18 1.41
C TRP A 89 -12.42 8.36 0.88
N GLU A 90 -12.42 9.51 1.57
CA GLU A 90 -11.60 10.66 1.21
C GLU A 90 -10.10 10.32 1.32
N ARG A 91 -9.66 9.72 2.44
CA ARG A 91 -8.27 9.28 2.61
C ARG A 91 -7.84 8.26 1.57
N LEU A 92 -8.73 7.34 1.20
CA LEU A 92 -8.45 6.37 0.13
C LEU A 92 -8.26 7.06 -1.21
N ALA A 93 -9.14 8.01 -1.55
CA ALA A 93 -9.04 8.78 -2.79
C ALA A 93 -7.76 9.62 -2.86
N GLU A 94 -7.42 10.33 -1.78
CA GLU A 94 -6.17 11.09 -1.68
C GLU A 94 -4.92 10.22 -1.89
N LEU A 95 -4.89 9.05 -1.24
CA LEU A 95 -3.76 8.13 -1.38
C LEU A 95 -3.67 7.52 -2.78
N ALA A 96 -4.81 7.22 -3.41
CA ALA A 96 -4.84 6.69 -4.78
C ALA A 96 -4.29 7.70 -5.79
N VAL A 97 -4.70 8.96 -5.69
CA VAL A 97 -4.17 10.05 -6.55
C VAL A 97 -2.67 10.22 -6.33
N GLY A 98 -2.21 10.26 -5.07
CA GLY A 98 -0.78 10.37 -4.77
C GLY A 98 0.05 9.18 -5.26
N TYR A 99 -0.53 7.98 -5.32
CA TYR A 99 0.10 6.78 -5.87
C TYR A 99 0.25 6.86 -7.39
N GLU A 100 -0.78 7.32 -8.10
CA GLU A 100 -0.72 7.53 -9.56
C GLU A 100 0.35 8.58 -9.92
N ASP A 101 0.34 9.72 -9.22
CA ASP A 101 1.36 10.76 -9.39
C ASP A 101 2.78 10.21 -9.16
N LEU A 102 2.96 9.35 -8.15
CA LEU A 102 4.23 8.71 -7.85
C LEU A 102 4.68 7.75 -8.97
N ILE A 103 3.78 6.94 -9.54
CA ILE A 103 4.10 6.07 -10.67
C ILE A 103 4.57 6.92 -11.86
N ASP A 104 3.89 8.02 -12.14
CA ASP A 104 4.25 8.92 -13.23
C ASP A 104 5.61 9.58 -13.00
N GLU A 105 5.93 9.97 -11.77
CA GLU A 105 7.25 10.49 -11.40
C GLU A 105 8.36 9.44 -11.49
N LEU A 106 8.07 8.18 -11.16
CA LEU A 106 9.02 7.07 -11.25
C LEU A 106 9.30 6.67 -12.71
N THR A 107 8.25 6.55 -13.52
CA THR A 107 8.36 6.19 -14.95
C THR A 107 9.04 7.31 -15.76
N SER A 108 8.85 8.57 -15.37
CA SER A 108 9.56 9.72 -15.94
C SER A 108 10.99 9.93 -15.39
N GLY A 109 11.44 9.11 -14.42
CA GLY A 109 12.78 9.17 -13.86
C GLY A 109 13.05 10.38 -12.94
N ARG A 110 12.00 11.08 -12.50
CA ARG A 110 12.10 12.29 -11.66
C ARG A 110 12.30 11.97 -10.18
N ARG A 111 11.94 10.76 -9.74
CA ARG A 111 12.11 10.28 -8.35
C ARG A 111 12.71 8.87 -8.28
N ARG A 112 13.30 8.52 -7.14
CA ARG A 112 13.90 7.21 -6.85
C ARG A 112 13.36 6.66 -5.54
N LEU A 113 13.13 5.35 -5.47
CA LEU A 113 12.66 4.68 -4.27
C LEU A 113 13.81 4.33 -3.32
N PRO A 114 13.58 4.31 -2.00
CA PRO A 114 14.59 3.87 -1.05
C PRO A 114 14.92 2.38 -1.27
N GLY A 115 16.21 2.06 -1.40
CA GLY A 115 16.70 0.69 -1.57
C GLY A 115 16.91 0.21 -3.01
N GLY A 116 16.72 1.06 -4.03
CA GLY A 116 17.25 0.79 -5.38
C GLY A 116 18.74 1.17 -5.48
N PRO A 117 19.57 0.49 -6.30
CA PRO A 117 20.95 0.89 -6.55
C PRO A 117 21.00 2.27 -7.20
#